data_AF-A0A1F5EP58-F1
#
_entry.id   AF-A0A1F5EP58-F1
#
_cell.length_a   1.000
_cell.length_b   1.000
_cell.length_c   1.000
_cell.angle_alpha   90.00
_cell.angle_beta   90.00
_cell.angle_gamma   90.00
#
_symmetry.space_group_name_H-M   'P 1'
#
loop_
_entity.id
_entity.type
_entity.pdbx_description
1 polymer ?
#
loop_
_entity_poly.entity_id
_entity_poly.type
_entity_poly.pdbx_seq_one_letter_code
_entity_poly.pdbx_strand_id
1 'polypeptide(L)'
;MKRQGGSHGALNAQRANFAREWHYANVERNAKEQIDKEKRSKRFDIIFNKKIKKGEEINLRDGIKALVRSVGSDGIIILENWDEIDPLDLLNL
;
A
#
# COMPACT_ATOMS: atom_id res chain seq x y z
N MET A 1 17.65 4.03 -57.43
CA MET A 1 17.44 3.42 -56.09
C MET A 1 17.58 4.50 -55.02
N LYS A 2 16.49 5.01 -54.45
CA LYS A 2 16.52 5.91 -53.29
C LYS A 2 15.99 5.17 -52.07
N ARG A 3 16.88 4.65 -51.22
CA ARG A 3 16.56 4.15 -49.87
C ARG A 3 16.85 5.26 -48.87
N GLN A 4 15.96 6.25 -48.76
CA GLN A 4 16.04 7.26 -47.71
C GLN A 4 14.62 7.58 -47.25
N GLY A 5 14.29 7.23 -46.01
CA GLY A 5 12.99 7.59 -45.41
C GLY A 5 12.53 6.69 -44.26
N GLY A 6 13.05 5.46 -44.13
CA GLY A 6 12.53 4.49 -43.16
C GLY A 6 13.06 4.60 -41.72
N SER A 7 14.19 5.29 -41.49
CA SER A 7 14.88 5.22 -40.18
C SER A 7 14.39 6.24 -39.15
N HIS A 8 14.07 7.49 -39.56
CA HIS A 8 13.66 8.52 -38.61
C HIS A 8 12.24 8.32 -38.07
N GLY A 9 11.29 7.86 -38.90
CA GLY A 9 9.93 7.53 -38.45
C GLY A 9 9.92 6.38 -37.44
N ALA A 10 10.71 5.33 -37.70
CA ALA A 10 10.84 4.19 -36.80
C ALA A 10 11.50 4.57 -35.45
N LEU A 11 12.55 5.39 -35.48
CA LEU A 11 13.22 5.88 -34.26
C LEU A 11 12.33 6.81 -33.43
N ASN A 12 11.55 7.68 -34.08
CA ASN A 12 10.60 8.55 -33.40
C ASN A 12 9.43 7.74 -32.78
N ALA A 13 8.94 6.71 -33.47
CA ALA A 13 7.93 5.81 -32.94
C ALA A 13 8.45 5.01 -31.72
N GLN A 14 9.68 4.51 -31.78
CA GLN A 14 10.31 3.82 -30.64
C GLN A 14 10.46 4.73 -29.41
N ARG A 15 10.91 5.97 -29.60
CA ARG A 15 11.01 6.96 -28.52
C ARG A 15 9.64 7.30 -27.93
N ALA A 16 8.61 7.45 -28.75
CA ALA A 16 7.25 7.69 -28.31
C ALA A 16 6.65 6.49 -27.55
N ASN A 17 6.98 5.27 -27.93
CA ASN A 17 6.57 4.06 -27.21
C ASN A 17 7.24 3.98 -25.83
N PHE A 18 8.56 4.20 -25.77
CA PHE A 18 9.30 4.22 -24.51
C PHE A 18 8.78 5.30 -23.54
N ALA A 19 8.51 6.51 -24.03
CA ALA A 19 7.95 7.58 -23.22
C ALA A 19 6.57 7.23 -22.65
N ARG A 20 5.74 6.52 -23.43
CA ARG A 20 4.43 6.04 -22.97
C ARG A 20 4.55 4.96 -21.90
N GLU A 21 5.39 3.96 -22.12
CA GLU A 21 5.62 2.88 -21.13
C GLU A 21 6.14 3.45 -19.81
N TRP A 22 7.10 4.37 -19.87
CA TRP A 22 7.62 5.05 -18.68
C TRP A 22 6.55 5.87 -17.96
N HIS A 23 5.70 6.57 -18.72
CA HIS A 23 4.57 7.31 -18.14
C HIS A 23 3.59 6.39 -17.42
N TYR A 24 3.16 5.29 -18.04
CA TYR A 24 2.25 4.35 -17.42
C TYR A 24 2.84 3.70 -16.16
N ALA A 25 4.11 3.31 -16.20
CA ALA A 25 4.81 2.77 -15.03
C ALA A 25 4.84 3.78 -13.86
N ASN A 26 5.07 5.07 -14.15
CA ASN A 26 5.04 6.12 -13.13
C ASN A 26 3.64 6.38 -12.58
N VAL A 27 2.62 6.37 -13.44
CA VAL A 27 1.22 6.52 -13.00
C VAL A 27 0.84 5.36 -12.08
N GLU A 28 1.20 4.13 -12.45
CA GLU A 28 0.94 2.95 -11.62
C GLU A 28 1.67 3.04 -10.26
N ARG A 29 2.94 3.43 -10.25
CA ARG A 29 3.69 3.62 -9.01
C ARG A 29 3.04 4.68 -8.12
N ASN A 30 2.71 5.84 -8.68
CA ASN A 30 2.08 6.93 -7.92
C ASN A 30 0.70 6.50 -7.37
N ALA A 31 -0.08 5.74 -8.15
CA ALA A 31 -1.35 5.19 -7.70
C ALA A 31 -1.16 4.21 -6.53
N LYS A 32 -0.18 3.29 -6.61
CA LYS A 32 0.15 2.37 -5.51
C LYS A 32 0.57 3.13 -4.24
N GLU A 33 1.45 4.12 -4.37
CA GLU A 33 1.88 4.94 -3.23
C GLU A 33 0.70 5.69 -2.57
N GLN A 34 -0.25 6.19 -3.37
CA GLN A 34 -1.45 6.84 -2.84
C GLN A 34 -2.37 5.84 -2.11
N ILE A 35 -2.60 4.66 -2.68
CA ILE A 35 -3.39 3.60 -2.06
C ILE A 35 -2.77 3.15 -0.74
N ASP A 36 -1.45 2.97 -0.70
CA ASP A 36 -0.74 2.55 0.51
C ASP A 36 -0.81 3.62 1.60
N LYS A 37 -0.71 4.90 1.22
CA LYS A 37 -0.90 6.03 2.13
C LYS A 37 -2.32 6.08 2.68
N GLU A 38 -3.32 5.86 1.85
CA GLU A 38 -4.73 5.86 2.26
C GLU A 38 -5.02 4.70 3.22
N LYS A 39 -4.55 3.49 2.91
CA LYS A 39 -4.67 2.32 3.80
C LYS A 39 -4.00 2.59 5.14
N ARG A 40 -2.78 3.12 5.14
CA ARG A 40 -2.07 3.49 6.36
C ARG A 40 -2.84 4.51 7.20
N SER A 41 -3.39 5.54 6.57
CA SER A 41 -4.23 6.53 7.27
C SER A 41 -5.42 5.85 7.95
N LYS A 42 -6.16 5.02 7.21
CA LYS A 42 -7.33 4.29 7.73
C LYS A 42 -6.97 3.37 8.90
N ARG A 43 -5.82 2.68 8.84
CA ARG A 43 -5.31 1.87 9.96
C ARG A 43 -5.13 2.71 11.24
N PHE A 44 -4.47 3.86 11.13
CA PHE A 44 -4.27 4.75 12.26
C PHE A 44 -5.56 5.36 12.79
N ASP A 45 -6.52 5.67 11.90
CA ASP A 45 -7.85 6.13 12.31
C ASP A 45 -8.56 5.07 13.18
N ILE A 46 -8.48 3.79 12.81
CA ILE A 46 -9.06 2.68 13.60
C ILE A 46 -8.35 2.54 14.93
N ILE A 47 -7.01 2.54 14.93
CA ILE A 47 -6.20 2.46 16.15
C ILE A 47 -6.58 3.58 17.11
N PHE A 48 -6.72 4.81 16.62
CA PHE A 48 -7.10 5.96 17.43
C PHE A 48 -8.53 5.85 17.95
N ASN A 49 -9.50 5.53 17.08
CA ASN A 49 -10.91 5.43 17.43
C ASN A 49 -11.18 4.31 18.45
N LYS A 50 -10.52 3.15 18.29
CA LYS A 50 -10.61 2.02 19.22
C LYS A 50 -9.66 2.15 20.42
N LYS A 51 -8.91 3.24 20.53
CA LYS A 51 -7.93 3.52 21.61
C LYS A 51 -6.90 2.41 21.80
N ILE A 52 -6.52 1.73 20.71
CA ILE A 52 -5.57 0.62 20.73
C ILE A 52 -4.17 1.18 21.04
N LYS A 53 -3.56 0.68 22.12
CA LYS A 53 -2.24 1.11 22.59
C LYS A 53 -1.45 -0.09 23.11
N LYS A 54 -0.14 0.08 23.26
CA LYS A 54 0.69 -0.93 23.94
C LYS A 54 0.13 -1.22 25.34
N GLY A 55 -0.01 -2.51 25.66
CA GLY A 55 -0.58 -3.00 26.91
C GLY A 55 -2.11 -3.07 26.93
N GLU A 56 -2.78 -2.70 25.84
CA GLU A 56 -4.24 -2.82 25.74
C GLU A 56 -4.64 -4.24 25.29
N GLU A 57 -5.73 -4.75 25.84
CA GLU A 57 -6.36 -5.98 25.35
C GLU A 57 -7.37 -5.67 24.25
N ILE A 58 -7.24 -6.33 23.10
CA ILE A 58 -8.19 -6.22 21.99
C ILE A 58 -8.91 -7.56 21.78
N ASN A 59 -10.19 -7.48 21.42
CA ASN A 59 -10.98 -8.65 21.02
C ASN A 59 -10.81 -8.89 19.52
N LEU A 60 -10.38 -10.10 19.16
CA LEU A 60 -10.30 -10.58 17.79
C LEU A 60 -11.63 -11.21 17.36
N ARG A 61 -11.78 -11.48 16.06
CA ARG A 61 -13.01 -12.04 15.46
C ARG A 61 -13.46 -13.35 16.09
N ASP A 62 -12.53 -14.17 16.56
CA ASP A 62 -12.85 -15.47 17.16
C ASP A 62 -13.17 -15.39 18.67
N GLY A 63 -13.39 -14.18 19.20
CA GLY A 63 -13.59 -13.95 20.63
C GLY A 63 -12.31 -14.07 21.46
N ILE A 64 -11.16 -14.23 20.80
CA ILE A 64 -9.85 -14.29 21.43
C ILE A 64 -9.47 -12.89 21.90
N LYS A 65 -9.05 -12.78 23.16
CA LYS A 65 -8.43 -11.57 23.70
C LYS A 65 -6.93 -11.64 23.45
N ALA A 66 -6.38 -10.60 22.85
CA ALA A 66 -4.95 -10.51 22.60
C ALA A 66 -4.38 -9.21 23.17
N LEU A 67 -3.22 -9.31 23.81
CA LEU A 67 -2.51 -8.16 24.37
C LEU A 67 -1.64 -7.51 23.29
N VAL A 68 -1.79 -6.20 23.14
CA VAL A 68 -1.03 -5.42 22.17
C VAL A 68 0.37 -5.13 22.71
N ARG A 69 1.39 -5.59 21.97
CA ARG A 69 2.80 -5.35 22.28
C ARG A 69 3.27 -4.00 21.77
N SER A 70 2.90 -3.65 20.54
CA SER A 70 3.29 -2.40 19.88
C SER A 70 2.45 -2.15 18.63
N VAL A 71 2.53 -0.93 18.10
CA VAL A 71 1.95 -0.55 16.80
C VAL A 71 3.09 -0.13 15.87
N GLY A 72 3.17 -0.75 14.70
CA GLY A 72 4.13 -0.45 13.66
C GLY A 72 3.93 0.94 13.05
N SER A 73 4.97 1.47 12.42
CA SER A 73 4.93 2.79 11.75
C SER A 73 4.01 2.82 10.52
N ASP A 74 3.63 1.66 10.01
CA ASP A 74 2.68 1.44 8.93
C ASP A 74 1.24 1.16 9.42
N GLY A 75 1.03 1.25 10.74
CA GLY A 75 -0.26 1.04 11.38
C GLY A 75 -0.62 -0.42 11.60
N ILE A 76 0.29 -1.37 11.43
CA ILE A 76 0.05 -2.78 11.82
C ILE A 76 0.13 -2.93 13.34
N ILE A 77 -0.79 -3.70 13.92
CA ILE A 77 -0.78 -4.02 15.36
C ILE A 77 0.05 -5.28 15.55
N ILE A 78 1.00 -5.23 16.47
CA ILE A 78 1.83 -6.38 16.86
C ILE A 78 1.37 -6.82 18.24
N LEU A 79 1.03 -8.11 18.36
CA LEU A 79 0.61 -8.75 19.60
C LEU A 79 1.80 -9.27 20.41
N GLU A 80 1.58 -9.63 21.68
CA GLU A 80 2.62 -10.20 22.55
C GLU A 80 3.21 -11.52 22.02
N ASN A 81 2.39 -12.33 21.34
CA ASN A 81 2.82 -13.55 20.68
C ASN A 81 3.57 -13.30 19.36
N TRP A 82 3.84 -12.04 19.01
CA TRP A 82 4.45 -11.58 17.76
C TRP A 82 3.59 -11.75 16.50
N ASP A 83 2.31 -12.05 16.67
CA ASP A 83 1.38 -12.02 15.54
C ASP A 83 1.11 -10.58 15.10
N GLU A 84 0.94 -10.42 13.79
CA GLU A 84 0.63 -9.15 13.16
C GLU A 84 -0.84 -9.13 12.74
N ILE A 85 -1.51 -8.02 13.04
CA ILE A 85 -2.91 -7.80 12.70
C ILE A 85 -3.03 -6.49 11.95
N ASP A 86 -3.71 -6.53 10.79
CA ASP A 86 -4.14 -5.32 10.11
C ASP A 86 -5.40 -4.77 10.79
N PRO A 87 -5.36 -3.53 11.34
CA PRO A 87 -6.56 -2.91 11.92
C PRO A 87 -7.74 -2.84 10.96
N LEU A 88 -7.51 -2.81 9.64
CA LEU A 88 -8.58 -2.82 8.65
C LEU A 88 -9.46 -4.07 8.77
N ASP A 89 -8.89 -5.19 9.21
CA ASP A 89 -9.64 -6.42 9.45
C ASP A 89 -10.50 -6.36 10.73
N LEU A 90 -10.24 -5.40 11.61
CA LEU A 90 -11.05 -5.17 12.81
C LEU A 90 -12.33 -4.35 12.53
N LEU A 91 -12.54 -3.86 11.30
CA LEU A 91 -13.74 -3.09 10.92
C LEU A 91 -14.95 -3.97 10.59
N ASN A 92 -14.75 -5.24 10.22
CA ASN A 92 -15.84 -6.19 10.00
C ASN A 92 -16.25 -6.94 11.30
N LEU A 93 -16.00 -6.32 12.45
CA LEU A 93 -16.41 -6.75 13.79
C LEU A 93 -17.72 -6.05 14.18
#